data_AF-A0A956BWQ3-F1
#
_entry.id   AF-A0A956BWQ3-F1
#
_cell.length_a   1.000
_cell.length_b   1.000
_cell.length_c   1.000
_cell.angle_alpha   90.00
_cell.angle_beta   90.00
_cell.angle_gamma   90.00
#
_symmetry.space_group_name_H-M   'P 1'
#
loop_
_entity.id
_entity.type
_entity.pdbx_description
1 polymer ?
#
loop_
_entity_poly.entity_id
_entity_poly.type
_entity_poly.pdbx_seq_one_letter_code
_entity_poly.pdbx_strand_id
1 'polypeptide(L)'
;TLEAAVIDGEQVSWVKVPDPSAADLPTKDQVPGATVFAGGEGIWYSEGTVVFTTKRDNRVHAIDTAAQTYRVIYDAEVAQGAALRGVDNITVEEGSGDLFVAEDGDDMQVVIITPEGEVAPFSQVTGHENSEITGPAFSPDGTRLYFSSQRGTDGNGITYEVTGPFRGAQVEDPDASTTTVVASLDAAASAGDGGDPPEEDPVS
;
A
#
# COMPACT_ATOMS: atom_id res chain seq x y z
N THR A 1 15.03 -11.15 7.58
CA THR A 1 14.75 -10.78 8.98
C THR A 1 13.27 -10.60 9.13
N LEU A 2 12.69 -10.98 10.28
CA LEU A 2 11.32 -10.62 10.65
C LEU A 2 11.40 -9.68 11.85
N GLU A 3 10.59 -8.63 11.87
CA GLU A 3 10.58 -7.63 12.93
C GLU A 3 9.12 -7.37 13.36
N ALA A 4 8.96 -6.96 14.62
CA ALA A 4 7.68 -6.54 15.18
C ALA A 4 7.75 -5.04 15.52
N ALA A 5 6.68 -4.31 15.21
CA ALA A 5 6.57 -2.91 15.55
C ALA A 5 6.34 -2.75 17.06
N VAL A 6 7.03 -1.77 17.64
CA VAL A 6 6.82 -1.25 19.00
C VAL A 6 6.49 0.22 18.87
N ILE A 7 5.30 0.60 19.32
CA ILE A 7 4.78 1.97 19.28
C ILE A 7 4.81 2.56 20.68
N ASP A 8 5.43 3.73 20.80
CA ASP A 8 5.44 4.56 22.00
C ASP A 8 5.00 5.99 21.64
N GLY A 9 3.74 6.31 21.98
CA GLY A 9 3.09 7.54 21.51
C GLY A 9 3.00 7.56 19.98
N GLU A 10 3.67 8.53 19.36
CA GLU A 10 3.72 8.70 17.91
C GLU A 10 4.97 8.08 17.28
N GLN A 11 5.85 7.43 18.04
CA GLN A 11 7.08 6.84 17.51
C GLN A 11 6.92 5.34 17.27
N VAL A 12 7.54 4.85 16.20
CA VAL A 12 7.66 3.43 15.85
C VAL A 12 9.11 3.01 15.96
N SER A 13 9.32 1.81 16.48
CA SER A 13 10.60 1.10 16.34
C SER A 13 10.35 -0.35 15.94
N TRP A 14 11.33 -0.96 15.28
CA TRP A 14 11.25 -2.33 14.80
C TRP A 14 12.21 -3.22 15.59
N VAL A 15 11.66 -4.25 16.23
CA VAL A 15 12.43 -5.19 17.04
C VAL A 15 12.45 -6.53 16.34
N LYS A 16 13.65 -7.06 16.10
CA LYS A 16 13.84 -8.35 15.46
C LYS A 16 13.11 -9.46 16.25
N VAL A 17 12.31 -10.23 15.53
CA VAL A 17 11.73 -11.48 16.02
C VAL A 17 12.87 -12.52 16.16
N PRO A 18 13.13 -13.06 17.38
CA PRO A 18 14.24 -13.96 17.64
C PRO A 18 14.28 -15.21 16.76
N ASP A 19 13.14 -15.86 16.58
CA ASP A 19 12.97 -17.05 15.74
C ASP A 19 11.80 -16.85 14.75
N PRO A 20 12.07 -16.34 13.53
CA PRO A 20 11.05 -16.19 12.49
C PRO A 20 10.41 -17.51 12.03
N SER A 21 11.02 -18.66 12.33
CA SER A 21 10.45 -19.97 11.98
C SER A 21 9.32 -20.40 12.93
N ALA A 22 9.22 -19.75 14.10
CA ALA A 22 8.28 -20.09 15.16
C ALA A 22 8.34 -21.57 15.57
N ALA A 23 9.54 -22.13 15.69
CA ALA A 23 9.74 -23.54 16.02
C ALA A 23 9.14 -23.89 17.40
N ASP A 24 9.34 -23.01 18.39
CA ASP A 24 8.91 -23.23 19.78
C ASP A 24 7.80 -22.27 20.24
N LEU A 25 7.80 -21.02 19.77
CA LEU A 25 6.86 -19.98 20.20
C LEU A 25 6.31 -19.22 18.98
N PRO A 26 4.98 -18.95 18.88
CA PRO A 26 4.43 -18.16 17.78
C PRO A 26 5.12 -16.79 17.68
N THR A 27 5.43 -16.34 16.46
CA THR A 27 6.17 -15.08 16.22
C THR A 27 5.58 -13.87 16.97
N LYS A 28 4.24 -13.79 17.05
CA LYS A 28 3.49 -12.74 17.77
C LYS A 28 3.75 -12.68 19.28
N ASP A 29 4.27 -13.74 19.88
CA ASP A 29 4.51 -13.85 21.32
C ASP A 29 6.01 -13.73 21.67
N GLN A 30 6.90 -13.60 20.68
CA GLN A 30 8.35 -13.64 20.91
C GLN A 30 9.00 -12.30 21.27
N VAL A 31 8.32 -11.17 21.01
CA VAL A 31 8.86 -9.83 21.25
C VAL A 31 8.05 -9.16 22.37
N PRO A 32 8.55 -9.16 23.62
CA PRO A 32 7.92 -8.42 24.71
C PRO A 32 7.80 -6.94 24.37
N GLY A 33 6.61 -6.37 24.53
CA GLY A 33 6.34 -4.96 24.23
C GLY A 33 6.02 -4.66 22.77
N ALA A 34 6.00 -5.65 21.87
CA ALA A 34 5.42 -5.47 20.54
C ALA A 34 3.97 -4.97 20.65
N THR A 35 3.62 -4.01 19.80
CA THR A 35 2.28 -3.41 19.83
C THR A 35 1.25 -4.40 19.31
N VAL A 36 0.22 -4.63 20.12
CA VAL A 36 -0.90 -5.51 19.77
C VAL A 36 -1.99 -4.68 19.10
N PHE A 37 -2.27 -5.00 17.85
CA PHE A 37 -3.34 -4.40 17.07
C PHE A 37 -4.62 -5.25 17.12
N ALA A 38 -5.77 -4.60 17.15
CA ALA A 38 -7.05 -5.25 17.39
C ALA A 38 -7.63 -5.88 16.10
N GLY A 39 -7.05 -7.02 15.68
CA GLY A 39 -7.47 -7.77 14.49
C GLY A 39 -7.06 -7.08 13.20
N GLY A 40 -5.77 -7.15 12.87
CA GLY A 40 -5.24 -6.57 11.64
C GLY A 40 -5.69 -7.34 10.40
N GLU A 41 -6.09 -6.61 9.35
CA GLU A 41 -6.62 -7.19 8.11
C GLU A 41 -5.85 -6.66 6.88
N GLY A 42 -6.28 -5.54 6.31
CA GLY A 42 -5.67 -4.91 5.15
C GLY A 42 -4.42 -4.09 5.49
N ILE A 43 -3.44 -4.12 4.59
CA ILE A 43 -2.23 -3.31 4.65
C ILE A 43 -1.83 -2.87 3.24
N TRP A 44 -1.41 -1.62 3.09
CA TRP A 44 -0.92 -1.05 1.85
C TRP A 44 0.31 -0.17 2.11
N TYR A 45 1.18 -0.07 1.12
CA TYR A 45 2.31 0.86 1.13
C TYR A 45 2.20 1.80 -0.07
N SER A 46 2.26 3.10 0.19
CA SER A 46 2.29 4.14 -0.83
C SER A 46 3.20 5.27 -0.35
N GLU A 47 4.10 5.73 -1.24
CA GLU A 47 4.98 6.88 -1.03
C GLU A 47 5.68 6.99 0.35
N GLY A 48 6.18 5.87 0.89
CA GLY A 48 6.89 5.86 2.18
C GLY A 48 5.98 5.72 3.40
N THR A 49 4.66 5.64 3.21
CA THR A 49 3.66 5.42 4.26
C THR A 49 3.07 4.02 4.15
N VAL A 50 3.07 3.29 5.27
CA VAL A 50 2.29 2.05 5.43
C VAL A 50 0.96 2.42 6.05
N VAL A 51 -0.15 2.10 5.39
CA VAL A 51 -1.50 2.20 5.95
C VAL A 51 -2.08 0.81 6.19
N PHE A 52 -2.80 0.63 7.29
CA PHE A 52 -3.41 -0.67 7.60
C PHE A 52 -4.64 -0.52 8.48
N THR A 53 -5.46 -1.55 8.51
CA THR A 53 -6.75 -1.56 9.22
C THR A 53 -6.74 -2.49 10.42
N THR A 54 -7.60 -2.20 11.39
CA THR A 54 -7.91 -3.09 12.51
C THR A 54 -9.42 -3.23 12.68
N LYS A 55 -9.92 -4.44 12.44
CA LYS A 55 -11.35 -4.75 12.35
C LYS A 55 -12.06 -4.62 13.69
N ARG A 56 -11.43 -5.04 14.79
CA ARG A 56 -12.11 -5.16 16.09
C ARG A 56 -12.35 -3.82 16.77
N ASP A 57 -11.57 -2.79 16.44
CA ASP A 57 -11.76 -1.41 16.90
C ASP A 57 -12.08 -0.42 15.77
N ASN A 58 -12.25 -0.90 14.53
CA ASN A 58 -12.65 -0.11 13.36
C ASN A 58 -11.74 1.10 13.12
N ARG A 59 -10.43 0.85 13.06
CA ARG A 59 -9.44 1.90 12.82
C ARG A 59 -8.68 1.70 11.53
N VAL A 60 -8.19 2.83 11.03
CA VAL A 60 -7.14 2.88 10.02
C VAL A 60 -5.94 3.58 10.64
N HIS A 61 -4.77 3.00 10.42
CA HIS A 61 -3.50 3.43 10.96
C HIS A 61 -2.56 3.84 9.83
N ALA A 62 -1.58 4.69 10.14
CA ALA A 62 -0.48 5.02 9.25
C ALA A 62 0.86 4.96 9.99
N ILE A 63 1.89 4.45 9.31
CA ILE A 63 3.29 4.50 9.72
C ILE A 63 4.08 5.18 8.60
N ASP A 64 4.71 6.32 8.90
CA ASP A 64 5.72 6.92 8.04
C ASP A 64 7.04 6.15 8.25
N THR A 65 7.52 5.51 7.19
CA THR A 65 8.69 4.63 7.27
C THR A 65 10.02 5.38 7.30
N ALA A 66 10.06 6.65 6.88
CA ALA A 66 11.26 7.47 6.94
C ALA A 66 11.38 8.17 8.29
N ALA A 67 10.29 8.77 8.75
CA ALA A 67 10.22 9.47 10.04
C ALA A 67 10.08 8.51 11.23
N GLN A 68 9.71 7.25 10.98
CA GLN A 68 9.42 6.25 12.02
C GLN A 68 8.33 6.75 12.98
N THR A 69 7.27 7.31 12.42
CA THR A 69 6.13 7.84 13.19
C THR A 69 4.85 7.09 12.90
N TYR A 70 4.00 6.95 13.92
CA TYR A 70 2.71 6.28 13.87
C TYR A 70 1.59 7.26 14.20
N ARG A 71 0.45 7.11 13.51
CA ARG A 71 -0.80 7.79 13.84
C ARG A 71 -2.02 6.93 13.48
N VAL A 72 -3.13 7.19 14.16
CA VAL A 72 -4.46 6.72 13.76
C VAL A 72 -5.06 7.77 12.82
N ILE A 73 -5.45 7.37 11.62
CA ILE A 73 -5.97 8.28 10.59
C ILE A 73 -7.49 8.24 10.49
N TYR A 74 -8.10 7.15 10.97
CA TYR A 74 -9.54 7.03 11.16
C TYR A 74 -9.85 6.20 12.41
N ASP A 75 -10.85 6.64 13.17
CA ASP A 75 -11.37 5.95 14.35
C ASP A 75 -12.88 6.12 14.41
N ALA A 76 -13.60 4.99 14.24
CA ALA A 76 -15.06 4.97 14.22
C ALA A 76 -15.71 5.37 15.55
N GLU A 77 -14.99 5.38 16.68
CA GLU A 77 -15.54 5.82 17.98
C GLU A 77 -15.69 7.35 18.06
N VAL A 78 -14.83 8.10 17.36
CA VAL A 78 -14.80 9.57 17.41
C VAL A 78 -15.24 10.24 16.11
N ALA A 79 -15.33 9.48 15.01
CA ALA A 79 -15.82 9.97 13.74
C ALA A 79 -17.30 10.38 13.82
N GLN A 80 -17.62 11.58 13.35
CA GLN A 80 -18.99 12.10 13.34
C GLN A 80 -19.72 11.61 12.08
N GLY A 81 -20.90 10.99 12.24
CA GLY A 81 -21.69 10.48 11.11
C GLY A 81 -21.13 9.22 10.44
N ALA A 82 -20.28 8.46 11.15
CA ALA A 82 -19.46 7.39 10.59
C ALA A 82 -20.25 6.26 9.90
N ALA A 83 -19.99 6.08 8.60
CA ALA A 83 -20.49 4.97 7.79
C ALA A 83 -19.54 3.77 7.72
N LEU A 84 -18.24 3.94 8.04
CA LEU A 84 -17.24 2.88 7.89
C LEU A 84 -17.14 2.00 9.14
N ARG A 85 -17.58 0.75 9.03
CA ARG A 85 -17.42 -0.30 10.05
C ARG A 85 -17.08 -1.65 9.41
N GLY A 86 -16.62 -2.59 10.23
CA GLY A 86 -16.15 -3.87 9.72
C GLY A 86 -14.93 -3.71 8.80
N VAL A 87 -14.07 -2.73 9.07
CA VAL A 87 -12.90 -2.44 8.19
C VAL A 87 -12.10 -3.72 7.93
N ASP A 88 -11.75 -3.91 6.67
CA ASP A 88 -11.00 -5.07 6.21
C ASP A 88 -9.89 -4.62 5.25
N ASN A 89 -10.03 -4.85 3.95
CA ASN A 89 -8.96 -4.56 3.00
C ASN A 89 -8.89 -3.05 2.71
N ILE A 90 -7.71 -2.58 2.30
CA ILE A 90 -7.44 -1.18 1.99
C ILE A 90 -6.53 -1.08 0.77
N THR A 91 -6.77 -0.07 -0.06
CA THR A 91 -5.85 0.36 -1.12
C THR A 91 -5.77 1.89 -1.17
N VAL A 92 -4.76 2.40 -1.88
CA VAL A 92 -4.52 3.84 -2.05
C VAL A 92 -4.63 4.18 -3.53
N GLU A 93 -5.34 5.26 -3.85
CA GLU A 93 -5.24 5.87 -5.17
C GLU A 93 -4.04 6.81 -5.17
N GLU A 94 -2.96 6.40 -5.83
CA GLU A 94 -1.64 7.04 -5.71
C GLU A 94 -1.63 8.53 -6.13
N GLY A 95 -2.48 8.96 -7.07
CA GLY A 95 -2.46 10.34 -7.53
C GLY A 95 -3.07 11.34 -6.54
N SER A 96 -4.07 10.93 -5.75
CA SER A 96 -4.71 11.79 -4.74
C SER A 96 -4.31 11.47 -3.31
N GLY A 97 -3.82 10.26 -3.04
CA GLY A 97 -3.61 9.74 -1.69
C GLY A 97 -4.89 9.26 -1.01
N ASP A 98 -5.99 9.14 -1.75
CA ASP A 98 -7.26 8.64 -1.24
C ASP A 98 -7.18 7.18 -0.83
N LEU A 99 -7.69 6.88 0.36
CA LEU A 99 -7.80 5.51 0.84
C LEU A 99 -9.17 4.96 0.47
N PHE A 100 -9.18 3.75 -0.08
CA PHE A 100 -10.39 2.99 -0.36
C PHE A 100 -10.40 1.79 0.58
N VAL A 101 -11.26 1.85 1.59
CA VAL A 101 -11.37 0.85 2.65
C VAL A 101 -12.61 0.00 2.43
N ALA A 102 -12.43 -1.31 2.35
CA ALA A 102 -13.51 -2.27 2.20
C ALA A 102 -14.09 -2.68 3.56
N GLU A 103 -15.40 -2.91 3.56
CA GLU A 103 -16.11 -3.50 4.69
C GLU A 103 -16.25 -5.02 4.55
N ASP A 104 -16.00 -5.72 5.65
CA ASP A 104 -16.40 -7.10 5.89
C ASP A 104 -17.77 -7.12 6.56
N GLY A 105 -18.80 -7.28 5.72
CA GLY A 105 -20.20 -7.22 6.11
C GLY A 105 -20.71 -5.78 6.23
N ASP A 106 -21.50 -5.52 7.27
CA ASP A 106 -22.25 -4.28 7.48
C ASP A 106 -23.09 -3.90 6.25
N ASP A 107 -22.87 -2.72 5.67
CA ASP A 107 -23.57 -2.25 4.48
C ASP A 107 -22.92 -2.74 3.17
N MET A 108 -21.84 -3.53 3.23
CA MET A 108 -21.08 -4.02 2.06
C MET A 108 -20.58 -2.87 1.18
N GLN A 109 -19.82 -1.95 1.79
CA GLN A 109 -19.28 -0.77 1.10
C GLN A 109 -17.78 -0.82 0.86
N VAL A 110 -17.37 -0.07 -0.16
CA VAL A 110 -16.05 0.56 -0.18
C VAL A 110 -16.28 1.99 0.26
N VAL A 111 -15.54 2.45 1.26
CA VAL A 111 -15.61 3.80 1.82
C VAL A 111 -14.31 4.53 1.51
N ILE A 112 -14.42 5.78 1.07
CA ILE A 112 -13.26 6.64 0.84
C ILE A 112 -12.88 7.38 2.12
N ILE A 113 -11.58 7.48 2.39
CA ILE A 113 -11.00 8.40 3.37
C ILE A 113 -10.00 9.29 2.63
N THR A 114 -10.25 10.59 2.61
CA THR A 114 -9.39 11.55 1.91
C THR A 114 -8.16 11.91 2.75
N PRO A 115 -7.09 12.47 2.15
CA PRO A 115 -5.95 13.02 2.90
C PRO A 115 -6.36 14.06 3.95
N GLU A 116 -7.43 14.81 3.69
CA GLU A 116 -8.01 15.81 4.59
C GLU A 116 -8.85 15.20 5.74
N GLY A 117 -9.10 13.88 5.70
CA GLY A 117 -9.86 13.15 6.70
C GLY A 117 -11.37 13.13 6.45
N GLU A 118 -11.84 13.51 5.26
CA GLU A 118 -13.25 13.33 4.91
C GLU A 118 -13.55 11.84 4.69
N VAL A 119 -14.69 11.36 5.19
CA VAL A 119 -15.11 9.96 5.10
C VAL A 119 -16.46 9.89 4.40
N ALA A 120 -16.56 9.10 3.34
CA ALA A 120 -17.80 8.97 2.58
C ALA A 120 -17.95 7.58 1.94
N PRO A 121 -19.16 7.00 1.88
CA PRO A 121 -19.42 5.82 1.04
C PRO A 121 -19.03 6.09 -0.41
N PHE A 122 -18.22 5.21 -1.01
CA PHE A 122 -17.83 5.29 -2.42
C PHE A 122 -18.70 4.37 -3.29
N SER A 123 -18.85 3.11 -2.89
CA SER A 123 -19.69 2.14 -3.58
C SER A 123 -20.29 1.13 -2.61
N GLN A 124 -21.50 0.64 -2.91
CA GLN A 124 -22.19 -0.39 -2.12
C GLN A 124 -22.57 -1.57 -3.01
N VAL A 125 -22.34 -2.79 -2.53
CA VAL A 125 -22.79 -4.03 -3.20
C VAL A 125 -24.05 -4.55 -2.50
N THR A 126 -25.21 -4.27 -3.10
CA THR A 126 -26.52 -4.66 -2.55
C THR A 126 -26.90 -6.10 -2.87
N GLY A 127 -27.59 -6.81 -1.98
CA GLY A 127 -28.04 -8.21 -2.20
C GLY A 127 -26.98 -9.26 -1.89
N HIS A 128 -25.86 -8.85 -1.29
CA HIS A 128 -24.70 -9.69 -0.95
C HIS A 128 -24.45 -9.71 0.56
N GLU A 129 -25.51 -9.64 1.37
CA GLU A 129 -25.45 -9.40 2.83
C GLU A 129 -24.69 -10.50 3.62
N ASN A 130 -24.42 -11.66 2.99
CA ASN A 130 -23.64 -12.75 3.59
C ASN A 130 -22.20 -12.85 3.05
N SER A 131 -21.75 -11.87 2.28
CA SER A 131 -20.38 -11.76 1.74
C SER A 131 -19.56 -10.72 2.54
N GLU A 132 -18.31 -10.53 2.12
CA GLU A 132 -17.46 -9.38 2.43
C GLU A 132 -16.92 -8.77 1.13
N ILE A 133 -16.57 -7.49 1.14
CA ILE A 133 -15.77 -6.89 0.07
C ILE A 133 -14.30 -7.18 0.35
N THR A 134 -13.58 -7.67 -0.66
CA THR A 134 -12.17 -8.05 -0.55
C THR A 134 -11.36 -7.64 -1.77
N GLY A 135 -10.09 -7.38 -1.55
CA GLY A 135 -9.07 -7.11 -2.57
C GLY A 135 -9.33 -5.86 -3.43
N PRO A 136 -9.67 -4.69 -2.86
CA PRO A 136 -9.65 -3.44 -3.61
C PRO A 136 -8.24 -3.19 -4.15
N ALA A 137 -8.11 -2.90 -5.45
CA ALA A 137 -6.86 -2.57 -6.10
C ALA A 137 -7.09 -1.69 -7.33
N PHE A 138 -6.28 -0.64 -7.48
CA PHE A 138 -6.31 0.20 -8.68
C PHE A 138 -5.54 -0.43 -9.84
N SER A 139 -5.99 -0.17 -11.08
CA SER A 139 -5.18 -0.38 -12.27
C SER A 139 -3.95 0.54 -12.24
N PRO A 140 -2.85 0.17 -12.91
CA PRO A 140 -1.62 0.97 -12.89
C PRO A 140 -1.78 2.41 -13.43
N ASP A 141 -2.76 2.66 -14.29
CA ASP A 141 -3.09 3.99 -14.83
C ASP A 141 -4.06 4.79 -13.94
N GLY A 142 -4.50 4.21 -12.82
CA GLY A 142 -5.44 4.80 -11.88
C GLY A 142 -6.87 4.94 -12.42
N THR A 143 -7.19 4.39 -13.60
CA THR A 143 -8.50 4.61 -14.25
C THR A 143 -9.56 3.58 -13.88
N ARG A 144 -9.17 2.48 -13.22
CA ARG A 144 -10.05 1.39 -12.77
C ARG A 144 -9.75 1.01 -11.33
N LEU A 145 -10.79 0.77 -10.55
CA LEU A 145 -10.73 0.09 -9.26
C LEU A 145 -11.36 -1.29 -9.40
N TYR A 146 -10.67 -2.34 -8.96
CA TYR A 146 -11.19 -3.69 -8.88
C TYR A 146 -11.39 -4.08 -7.43
N PHE A 147 -12.47 -4.78 -7.12
CA PHE A 147 -12.66 -5.47 -5.83
C PHE A 147 -13.59 -6.66 -6.03
N SER A 148 -13.71 -7.53 -5.03
CA SER A 148 -14.60 -8.69 -5.10
C SER A 148 -15.58 -8.72 -3.94
N SER A 149 -16.80 -9.18 -4.20
CA SER A 149 -17.63 -9.81 -3.18
C SER A 149 -17.14 -11.25 -3.03
N GLN A 150 -16.46 -11.57 -1.93
CA GLN A 150 -15.75 -12.86 -1.76
C GLN A 150 -16.66 -14.07 -1.96
N ARG A 151 -17.88 -14.01 -1.41
CA ARG A 151 -18.84 -15.12 -1.41
C ARG A 151 -20.00 -14.93 -2.40
N GLY A 152 -20.08 -13.78 -3.06
CA GLY A 152 -21.21 -13.45 -3.95
C GLY A 152 -22.56 -13.59 -3.24
N THR A 153 -23.58 -14.00 -3.99
CA THR A 153 -24.94 -14.27 -3.48
C THR A 153 -25.22 -15.74 -3.20
N ASP A 154 -24.41 -16.64 -3.76
CA ASP A 154 -24.63 -18.10 -3.75
C ASP A 154 -23.38 -18.91 -3.37
N GLY A 155 -22.36 -18.25 -2.81
CA GLY A 155 -21.08 -18.85 -2.46
C GLY A 155 -20.02 -18.73 -3.55
N ASN A 156 -20.36 -18.22 -4.74
CA ASN A 156 -19.39 -17.96 -5.81
C ASN A 156 -18.98 -16.49 -5.79
N GLY A 157 -17.68 -16.23 -5.62
CA GLY A 157 -17.15 -14.87 -5.62
C GLY A 157 -17.44 -14.11 -6.92
N ILE A 158 -17.70 -12.80 -6.79
CA ILE A 158 -17.99 -11.90 -7.92
C ILE A 158 -17.01 -10.73 -7.87
N THR A 159 -16.25 -10.54 -8.95
CA THR A 159 -15.32 -9.41 -9.11
C THR A 159 -15.99 -8.27 -9.88
N TYR A 160 -15.82 -7.05 -9.37
CA TYR A 160 -16.31 -5.82 -9.96
C TYR A 160 -15.14 -5.01 -10.51
N GLU A 161 -15.38 -4.34 -11.64
CA GLU A 161 -14.55 -3.27 -12.16
C GLU A 161 -15.36 -1.97 -12.05
N VAL A 162 -14.79 -0.95 -11.39
CA VAL A 162 -15.34 0.40 -11.33
C VAL A 162 -14.49 1.30 -12.20
N THR A 163 -15.11 1.92 -13.21
CA THR A 163 -14.46 2.91 -14.08
C THR A 163 -14.55 4.30 -13.45
N GLY A 164 -13.43 5.04 -13.49
CA GLY A 164 -13.34 6.42 -13.02
C GLY A 164 -14.16 7.43 -13.85
N PRO A 165 -13.93 8.74 -13.65
CA PRO A 165 -12.71 9.32 -13.09
C PRO A 165 -12.58 9.17 -11.56
N PHE A 166 -11.34 8.94 -11.11
CA PHE A 166 -10.91 9.06 -9.72
C PHE A 166 -10.07 10.34 -9.57
N ARG A 167 -9.97 10.89 -8.36
CA ARG A 167 -9.39 12.23 -8.16
C ARG A 167 -7.92 12.37 -8.58
N GLY A 168 -7.12 11.32 -8.47
CA GLY A 168 -5.72 11.32 -8.89
C GLY A 168 -5.43 10.61 -10.21
N ALA A 169 -6.46 10.08 -10.89
CA ALA A 169 -6.29 9.47 -12.20
C ALA A 169 -5.63 10.48 -13.15
N GLN A 170 -4.47 10.11 -13.69
CA GLN A 170 -3.79 10.93 -14.70
C GLN A 170 -4.72 11.00 -15.91
N VAL A 171 -5.40 12.12 -16.09
CA VAL A 171 -6.03 12.43 -17.37
C VAL A 171 -4.85 12.71 -18.31
N GLU A 172 -4.47 11.73 -19.14
CA GLU A 172 -3.61 12.07 -20.27
C GLU A 172 -4.32 13.16 -21.06
N ASP A 173 -3.73 14.35 -21.08
CA ASP A 173 -4.16 15.43 -21.95
C ASP A 173 -4.02 14.90 -23.39
N PRO A 174 -5.11 14.74 -24.16
CA PRO A 174 -5.03 14.20 -25.51
C PRO A 174 -4.17 15.08 -26.45
N ASP A 175 -3.84 16.31 -26.04
CA ASP A 175 -2.97 17.24 -26.79
C ASP A 175 -1.52 17.32 -26.25
N ALA A 176 -1.16 16.59 -25.18
CA ALA A 176 0.21 16.56 -24.68
C ALA A 176 1.09 15.64 -25.54
N SER A 177 1.73 16.22 -26.55
CA SER A 177 2.76 15.55 -27.36
C SER A 177 3.98 15.14 -26.50
N THR A 178 4.02 13.88 -26.07
CA THR A 178 5.18 13.30 -25.37
C THR A 178 6.41 13.29 -26.29
N THR A 179 7.40 14.14 -25.97
CA THR A 179 8.71 14.08 -26.63
C THR A 179 9.57 13.03 -25.92
N THR A 180 9.68 11.85 -26.52
CA THR A 180 10.64 10.82 -26.08
C THR A 180 12.05 11.27 -26.40
N VAL A 181 12.87 11.59 -25.39
CA VAL A 181 14.32 11.69 -25.57
C VAL A 181 14.90 10.29 -25.39
N VAL A 182 15.29 9.67 -26.51
CA VAL A 182 16.12 8.46 -26.48
C VAL A 182 17.55 8.85 -26.07
N ALA A 183 17.97 8.41 -24.88
CA ALA A 183 19.38 8.42 -24.52
C ALA A 183 20.09 7.28 -25.26
N SER A 184 20.91 7.62 -26.26
CA SER A 184 21.82 6.67 -26.91
C SER A 184 22.91 6.24 -25.91
N LEU A 185 22.96 4.95 -25.60
CA LEU A 185 24.09 4.32 -24.92
C LEU A 185 25.11 3.90 -25.98
N ASP A 186 26.17 4.68 -26.17
CA ASP A 186 27.38 4.17 -26.80
C ASP A 186 28.27 3.55 -25.72
N ALA A 187 28.32 2.22 -25.74
CA ALA A 187 29.26 1.41 -24.98
C ALA A 187 30.64 1.42 -25.66
N ALA A 188 31.67 1.45 -24.83
CA ALA A 188 33.07 1.39 -25.21
C ALA A 188 33.44 0.10 -25.97
N ALA A 189 34.34 0.22 -26.94
CA ALA A 189 35.15 -0.89 -27.44
C ALA A 189 36.62 -0.62 -27.09
N SER A 190 37.23 -1.51 -26.31
CA SER A 190 38.68 -1.62 -26.16
C SER A 190 39.18 -2.84 -26.93
N ALA A 191 40.20 -2.66 -27.79
CA ALA A 191 41.21 -3.68 -28.10
C ALA A 191 42.35 -3.04 -28.91
N GLY A 192 43.60 -3.25 -28.48
CA GLY A 192 44.78 -2.89 -29.26
C GLY A 192 46.04 -2.71 -28.41
N ASP A 193 46.54 -3.79 -27.83
CA ASP A 193 47.89 -3.93 -27.30
C ASP A 193 48.90 -4.17 -28.45
N GLY A 194 50.10 -3.60 -28.34
CA GLY A 194 51.27 -3.96 -29.15
C GLY A 194 52.01 -2.79 -29.82
N GLY A 195 53.23 -2.47 -29.36
CA GLY A 195 54.18 -1.63 -30.10
C GLY A 195 55.41 -1.08 -29.37
N ASP A 196 56.35 -1.99 -29.03
CA ASP A 196 57.83 -1.88 -28.91
C ASP A 196 58.59 -0.82 -28.04
N PRO A 197 59.82 -1.16 -27.57
CA PRO A 197 60.60 -0.42 -26.57
C PRO A 197 61.56 0.63 -27.20
N PRO A 198 62.17 1.53 -26.40
CA PRO A 198 63.17 2.46 -26.90
C PRO A 198 64.57 1.80 -26.98
N GLU A 199 65.22 1.94 -28.13
CA GLU A 199 66.68 1.75 -28.29
C GLU A 199 67.45 2.90 -27.62
N GLU A 200 68.53 2.54 -26.94
CA GLU A 200 69.55 3.46 -26.42
C GLU A 200 70.39 4.05 -27.56
N ASP A 201 70.86 5.29 -27.43
CA ASP A 201 72.30 5.52 -27.19
C ASP A 201 72.67 7.01 -26.98
N PRO A 202 73.79 7.30 -26.29
CA PRO A 202 74.19 8.62 -25.82
C PRO A 202 75.29 9.26 -26.69
N VAL A 203 75.29 10.59 -26.89
CA VAL A 203 76.54 11.33 -27.19
C VAL A 203 76.48 12.80 -26.71
N SER A 204 77.53 13.15 -25.95
CA SER A 204 78.16 14.45 -25.61
C SER A 204 77.36 15.52 -24.86
#